data_AF-A0A928KYU2-F1
#
_entry.id   AF-A0A928KYU2-F1
#
_cell.length_a   1.000
_cell.length_b   1.000
_cell.length_c   1.000
_cell.angle_alpha   90.00
_cell.angle_beta   90.00
_cell.angle_gamma   90.00
#
_symmetry.space_group_name_H-M   'P 1'
#
loop_
_entity.id
_entity.type
_entity.pdbx_description
1 polymer ?
#
loop_
_entity_poly.entity_id
_entity_poly.type
_entity_poly.pdbx_seq_one_letter_code
_entity_poly.pdbx_strand_id
1 'polypeptide(L)'
;MDEIKQIYYGDSYSDFLRYCDLHSYKWMRDLVNCRFEELPELIHISPALLSRIKTVYVLYMKKHPECLAGVKPVKAKTASSMEDLRDRLLVVFQQNANQLIHMTDITKAIGKGAKRSDIIHVLEHQKWCRIVDNTTFFYSPTD
;
A
#
# COMPACT_ATOMS: atom_id res chain seq x y z
N MET A 1 -20.99 2.93 1.29
CA MET A 1 -19.90 1.95 1.44
C MET A 1 -19.27 2.17 2.80
N ASP A 2 -18.91 1.12 3.51
CA ASP A 2 -18.35 1.23 4.85
C ASP A 2 -16.83 1.48 4.79
N GLU A 3 -16.34 2.28 5.74
CA GLU A 3 -14.91 2.51 5.91
C GLU A 3 -14.25 1.29 6.57
N ILE A 4 -13.00 1.00 6.19
CA ILE A 4 -12.25 -0.15 6.72
C ILE A 4 -12.18 -0.08 8.25
N LYS A 5 -11.92 1.10 8.82
CA LYS A 5 -11.88 1.33 10.28
C LYS A 5 -13.22 1.13 11.02
N GLN A 6 -14.35 1.13 10.31
CA GLN A 6 -15.66 0.84 10.92
C GLN A 6 -15.90 -0.67 11.01
N ILE A 7 -15.31 -1.44 10.09
CA ILE A 7 -15.44 -2.90 10.04
C ILE A 7 -14.36 -3.58 10.89
N TYR A 8 -13.12 -3.13 10.73
CA TYR A 8 -11.97 -3.59 11.49
C TYR A 8 -11.72 -2.61 12.62
N TYR A 9 -12.21 -2.95 13.81
CA TYR A 9 -12.01 -2.18 15.03
C TYR A 9 -11.37 -3.06 16.09
N GLY A 10 -10.47 -2.47 16.88
CA GLY A 10 -9.75 -3.16 17.97
C GLY A 10 -8.24 -3.19 17.76
N ASP A 11 -7.52 -3.29 18.88
CA ASP A 11 -6.06 -3.17 18.96
C ASP A 11 -5.34 -4.21 18.08
N SER A 12 -5.94 -5.40 17.92
CA SER A 12 -5.42 -6.46 17.04
C SER A 12 -5.42 -6.10 15.55
N TYR A 13 -6.16 -5.07 15.12
CA TYR A 13 -6.19 -4.63 13.72
C TYR A 13 -5.36 -3.36 13.47
N SER A 14 -4.66 -2.84 14.49
CA SER A 14 -3.92 -1.58 14.40
C SER A 14 -2.90 -1.59 13.28
N ASP A 15 -2.10 -2.65 13.15
CA ASP A 15 -1.10 -2.80 12.09
C ASP A 15 -1.75 -2.90 10.70
N PHE A 16 -2.87 -3.60 10.60
CA PHE A 16 -3.63 -3.70 9.36
C PHE A 16 -4.27 -2.36 8.96
N LEU A 17 -4.80 -1.60 9.92
CA LEU A 17 -5.34 -0.26 9.67
C LEU A 17 -4.24 0.72 9.28
N ARG A 18 -3.06 0.63 9.90
CA ARG A 18 -1.89 1.43 9.54
C ARG A 18 -1.42 1.12 8.13
N TYR A 19 -1.39 -0.16 7.76
CA TYR A 19 -1.12 -0.60 6.38
C TYR A 19 -2.17 -0.05 5.40
N CYS A 20 -3.45 -0.17 5.75
CA CYS A 20 -4.52 0.38 4.91
C CYS A 20 -4.37 1.89 4.73
N ASP A 21 -4.05 2.64 5.78
CA ASP A 21 -3.83 4.08 5.70
C ASP A 21 -2.61 4.43 4.84
N LEU A 22 -1.50 3.69 5.02
CA LEU A 22 -0.27 3.82 4.23
C LEU A 22 -0.55 3.66 2.72
N HIS A 23 -1.34 2.63 2.37
CA HIS A 23 -1.75 2.35 0.98
C HIS A 23 -2.95 3.19 0.50
N SER A 24 -3.48 4.09 1.35
CA SER A 24 -4.66 4.91 1.08
C SER A 24 -5.92 4.09 0.77
N TYR A 25 -6.05 2.91 1.38
CA TYR A 25 -7.27 2.14 1.42
C TYR A 25 -8.18 2.74 2.49
N LYS A 26 -9.27 3.37 2.05
CA LYS A 26 -10.24 4.02 2.96
C LYS A 26 -11.52 3.20 3.07
N TRP A 27 -11.94 2.56 1.98
CA TRP A 27 -13.22 1.87 1.86
C TRP A 27 -13.03 0.36 1.74
N MET A 28 -14.01 -0.43 2.18
CA MET A 28 -13.97 -1.90 2.03
C MET A 28 -13.75 -2.38 0.59
N ARG A 29 -14.23 -1.62 -0.40
CA ARG A 29 -13.96 -1.92 -1.82
C ARG A 29 -12.50 -1.77 -2.22
N ASP A 30 -11.74 -0.90 -1.54
CA ASP A 30 -10.34 -0.62 -1.90
C ASP A 30 -9.45 -1.82 -1.59
N LEU A 31 -9.86 -2.64 -0.60
CA LEU A 31 -9.23 -3.91 -0.24
C LEU A 31 -9.20 -4.93 -1.38
N VAL A 32 -9.96 -4.73 -2.46
CA VAL A 32 -9.81 -5.53 -3.69
C VAL A 32 -8.41 -5.36 -4.31
N ASN A 33 -7.74 -4.24 -4.04
CA ASN A 33 -6.37 -3.97 -4.46
C ASN A 33 -5.34 -4.39 -3.40
N CYS A 34 -5.79 -4.79 -2.21
CA CYS A 34 -4.91 -5.19 -1.12
C CYS A 34 -4.38 -6.60 -1.38
N ARG A 35 -3.06 -6.75 -1.33
CA ARG A 35 -2.40 -8.04 -1.48
C ARG A 35 -2.32 -8.74 -0.14
N PHE A 36 -3.42 -9.41 0.22
CA PHE A 36 -3.54 -10.10 1.50
C PHE A 36 -2.44 -11.15 1.74
N GLU A 37 -1.80 -11.66 0.69
CA GLU A 37 -0.72 -12.64 0.79
C GLU A 37 0.61 -12.04 1.28
N GLU A 38 0.85 -10.75 1.03
CA GLU A 38 2.08 -10.05 1.44
C GLU A 38 1.97 -9.43 2.84
N LEU A 39 0.75 -9.23 3.36
CA LEU A 39 0.50 -8.70 4.71
C LEU A 39 1.33 -9.37 5.84
N PRO A 40 1.41 -10.71 5.96
CA PRO A 40 2.16 -11.32 7.06
C PRO A 40 3.67 -11.02 6.98
N GLU A 41 4.20 -10.74 5.80
CA GLU A 41 5.60 -10.35 5.60
C GLU A 41 5.80 -8.85 5.89
N LEU A 42 4.87 -8.00 5.44
CA LEU A 42 5.00 -6.54 5.55
C LEU A 42 4.68 -5.98 6.94
N ILE A 43 3.64 -6.51 7.60
CA ILE A 43 3.16 -6.01 8.91
C ILE A 43 3.28 -7.04 10.03
N HIS A 44 4.00 -8.15 9.81
CA HIS A 44 4.27 -9.19 10.81
C HIS A 44 3.01 -9.70 11.54
N ILE A 45 1.86 -9.72 10.86
CA ILE A 45 0.62 -10.18 11.45
C ILE A 45 0.55 -11.70 11.55
N SER A 46 -0.12 -12.18 12.58
CA SER A 46 -0.38 -13.61 12.73
C SER A 46 -1.26 -14.16 11.59
N PRO A 47 -1.02 -15.38 11.10
CA PRO A 47 -1.84 -15.99 10.05
C PRO A 47 -3.32 -16.16 10.47
N ALA A 48 -3.59 -16.32 11.77
CA ALA A 48 -4.95 -16.34 12.32
C ALA A 48 -5.67 -15.00 12.13
N LEU A 49 -4.97 -13.87 12.32
CA LEU A 49 -5.51 -12.54 12.10
C LEU A 49 -5.76 -12.31 10.60
N LEU A 50 -4.80 -12.70 9.75
CA LEU A 50 -4.96 -12.62 8.30
C LEU A 50 -6.19 -13.40 7.82
N SER A 51 -6.38 -14.63 8.31
CA SER A 51 -7.54 -15.46 7.99
C SER A 51 -8.84 -14.75 8.38
N ARG A 52 -8.89 -14.18 9.59
CA ARG A 52 -10.04 -13.40 10.07
C ARG A 52 -10.32 -12.17 9.20
N ILE A 53 -9.29 -11.43 8.78
CA ILE A 53 -9.42 -10.29 7.87
C ILE A 53 -10.03 -10.74 6.54
N LYS A 54 -9.47 -11.79 5.93
CA LYS A 54 -9.99 -12.36 4.68
C LYS A 54 -11.45 -12.80 4.82
N THR A 55 -11.81 -13.47 5.92
CA THR A 55 -13.19 -13.91 6.18
C THR A 55 -14.16 -12.74 6.26
N VAL A 56 -13.80 -11.68 7.01
CA VAL A 56 -14.64 -10.48 7.16
C VAL A 56 -14.79 -9.77 5.81
N TYR A 57 -13.71 -9.62 5.04
CA TYR A 57 -13.76 -9.06 3.70
C TYR A 57 -14.68 -9.86 2.77
N VAL A 58 -14.53 -11.19 2.71
CA VAL A 58 -15.36 -12.07 1.86
C VAL A 58 -16.83 -12.00 2.28
N LEU A 59 -17.11 -12.01 3.58
CA LEU A 59 -18.47 -11.89 4.11
C LEU A 59 -19.10 -10.55 3.73
N TYR A 60 -18.34 -9.46 3.87
CA TYR A 60 -18.79 -8.13 3.49
C TYR A 60 -19.05 -8.01 1.99
N MET A 61 -18.14 -8.51 1.15
CA MET A 61 -18.31 -8.53 -0.32
C MET A 61 -19.51 -9.38 -0.75
N LYS A 62 -19.78 -10.50 -0.07
CA LYS A 62 -20.99 -11.31 -0.29
C LYS A 62 -22.27 -10.55 0.07
N LYS A 63 -22.23 -9.73 1.13
CA LYS A 63 -23.36 -8.91 1.57
C LYS A 63 -23.57 -7.67 0.71
N HIS A 64 -22.50 -7.16 0.10
CA HIS A 64 -22.47 -5.97 -0.74
C HIS A 64 -21.86 -6.24 -2.12
N PRO A 65 -22.51 -7.08 -2.97
CA PRO A 65 -22.02 -7.40 -4.29
C PRO A 65 -21.90 -6.16 -5.19
N GLU A 66 -22.62 -5.07 -4.91
CA GLU A 66 -22.46 -3.79 -5.61
C GLU A 66 -21.05 -3.18 -5.47
N CYS A 67 -20.29 -3.55 -4.43
CA CYS A 67 -18.90 -3.13 -4.29
C CYS A 67 -17.97 -3.74 -5.35
N LEU A 68 -18.31 -4.93 -5.86
CA LEU A 68 -17.55 -5.62 -6.90
C LEU A 68 -18.01 -5.24 -8.31
N ALA A 69 -19.27 -4.82 -8.46
CA ALA A 69 -19.93 -4.56 -9.75
C ALA A 69 -19.36 -3.38 -10.57
N GLY A 70 -18.39 -2.64 -10.05
CA GLY A 70 -17.69 -1.55 -10.76
C GLY A 70 -16.16 -1.63 -10.68
N VAL A 71 -15.62 -2.67 -10.04
CA VAL A 71 -14.18 -2.86 -9.95
C VAL A 71 -13.73 -3.43 -11.29
N LYS A 72 -13.30 -2.54 -12.20
CA LYS A 72 -12.49 -2.99 -13.33
C LYS A 72 -11.33 -3.79 -12.76
N PRO A 73 -11.09 -5.03 -13.22
CA PRO A 73 -9.92 -5.77 -12.78
C PRO A 73 -8.73 -4.86 -13.05
N VAL A 74 -8.00 -4.51 -12.00
CA VAL A 74 -6.71 -3.85 -12.17
C VAL A 74 -5.89 -4.89 -12.91
N LYS A 75 -5.71 -4.66 -14.23
CA LYS A 75 -4.77 -5.44 -15.04
C LYS A 75 -3.50 -5.50 -14.22
N ALA A 76 -3.08 -6.70 -13.84
CA ALA A 76 -1.84 -6.92 -13.14
C ALA A 76 -0.78 -6.07 -13.85
N LYS A 77 -0.30 -5.02 -13.19
CA LYS A 77 0.74 -4.18 -13.77
C LYS A 77 1.92 -5.11 -14.01
N THR A 78 2.31 -5.23 -15.27
CA THR A 78 3.42 -6.06 -15.72
C THR A 78 4.67 -5.70 -14.91
N ALA A 79 5.50 -6.68 -14.56
CA ALA A 79 6.70 -6.49 -13.75
C ALA A 79 7.57 -5.31 -14.25
N SER A 80 7.67 -5.12 -15.57
CA SER A 80 8.36 -3.97 -16.19
C SER A 80 7.86 -2.60 -15.74
N SER A 81 6.56 -2.44 -15.46
CA SER A 81 6.02 -1.15 -15.01
C SER A 81 6.37 -0.85 -13.55
N MET A 82 6.63 -1.88 -12.74
CA MET A 82 7.10 -1.75 -11.37
C MET A 82 8.61 -1.51 -11.32
N GLU A 83 9.37 -2.17 -12.20
CA GLU A 83 10.81 -1.96 -12.34
C GLU A 83 11.14 -0.55 -12.85
N ASP A 84 10.43 -0.05 -13.85
CA ASP A 84 10.57 1.34 -14.32
C ASP A 84 10.23 2.34 -13.19
N LEU A 85 9.15 2.09 -12.44
CA LEU A 85 8.79 2.92 -11.30
C LEU A 85 9.89 2.92 -10.23
N ARG A 86 10.49 1.76 -9.95
CA ARG A 86 11.60 1.61 -9.01
C ARG A 86 12.82 2.42 -9.42
N ASP A 87 13.23 2.33 -10.67
CA ASP A 87 14.42 3.03 -11.18
C ASP A 87 14.23 4.56 -11.07
N ARG A 88 13.04 5.03 -11.49
CA ARG A 88 12.67 6.44 -11.38
C ARG A 88 12.60 6.91 -9.93
N LEU A 89 12.07 6.09 -9.01
CA LEU A 89 12.07 6.40 -7.58
C LEU A 89 13.50 6.47 -7.02
N LEU A 90 14.38 5.55 -7.41
CA LEU A 90 15.77 5.54 -6.97
C LEU A 90 16.49 6.84 -7.36
N VAL A 91 16.33 7.30 -8.61
CA VAL A 91 16.92 8.56 -9.08
C VAL A 91 16.43 9.75 -8.25
N VAL A 92 15.13 9.83 -7.97
CA VAL A 92 14.56 10.91 -7.14
C VAL A 92 15.14 10.87 -5.72
N PHE A 93 15.27 9.68 -5.14
CA PHE A 93 15.80 9.52 -3.78
C PHE A 93 17.31 9.82 -3.71
N GLN A 94 18.09 9.44 -4.72
CA GLN A 94 19.50 9.80 -4.83
C GLN A 94 19.71 11.31 -5.00
N GLN A 95 18.88 11.98 -5.80
CA GLN A 95 18.92 13.44 -5.97
C GLN A 95 18.55 14.19 -4.68
N ASN A 96 17.80 13.56 -3.79
CA ASN A 96 17.34 14.15 -2.52
C ASN A 96 17.93 13.39 -1.30
N ALA A 97 19.10 12.77 -1.46
CA ALA A 97 19.68 11.83 -0.49
C ALA A 97 19.86 12.40 0.93
N ASN A 98 20.03 13.71 1.07
CA ASN A 98 20.23 14.39 2.36
C ASN A 98 18.96 15.03 2.92
N GLN A 99 17.78 14.76 2.35
CA GLN A 99 16.53 15.40 2.74
C GLN A 99 15.40 14.39 2.96
N LEU A 100 14.44 14.80 3.78
CA LEU A 100 13.16 14.10 3.89
C LEU A 100 12.36 14.36 2.62
N ILE A 101 11.98 13.28 1.94
CA ILE A 101 11.24 13.33 0.69
C ILE A 101 9.78 13.11 1.05
N HIS A 102 8.91 14.06 0.69
CA HIS A 102 7.48 13.87 0.90
C HIS A 102 6.82 13.17 -0.28
N MET A 103 5.71 12.46 -0.03
CA MET A 103 4.91 11.80 -1.07
C MET A 103 4.50 12.79 -2.19
N THR A 104 4.29 14.05 -1.85
CA THR A 104 4.01 15.12 -2.81
C THR A 104 5.16 15.36 -3.77
N ASP A 105 6.40 15.27 -3.31
CA ASP A 105 7.60 15.45 -4.13
C ASP A 105 7.83 14.22 -5.01
N ILE A 106 7.62 13.02 -4.46
CA ILE A 106 7.67 11.78 -5.23
C ILE A 106 6.63 11.79 -6.36
N THR A 107 5.38 12.11 -6.04
CA THR A 107 4.30 12.13 -7.05
C THR A 107 4.51 13.24 -8.09
N LYS A 108 5.10 14.38 -7.72
CA LYS A 108 5.52 15.42 -8.67
C LYS A 108 6.65 14.95 -9.58
N ALA A 109 7.68 14.30 -9.03
CA ALA A 109 8.85 13.86 -9.79
C ALA A 109 8.54 12.67 -10.72
N ILE A 110 7.69 11.75 -10.29
CA ILE A 110 7.27 10.59 -11.09
C ILE A 110 6.15 10.97 -12.09
N GLY A 111 5.40 12.05 -11.85
CA GLY A 111 4.35 12.54 -12.76
C GLY A 111 3.08 11.66 -12.81
N LYS A 112 2.18 11.96 -13.76
CA LYS A 112 0.88 11.29 -13.90
C LYS A 112 1.04 9.85 -14.43
N GLY A 113 1.16 8.89 -13.52
CA GLY A 113 1.15 7.46 -13.88
C GLY A 113 1.25 6.50 -12.69
N ALA A 114 1.96 6.89 -11.63
CA ALA A 114 2.11 6.06 -10.44
C ALA A 114 1.05 6.42 -9.39
N LYS A 115 0.29 5.43 -8.91
CA LYS A 115 -0.58 5.64 -7.75
C LYS A 115 0.28 5.56 -6.50
N ARG A 116 -0.14 6.28 -5.46
CA ARG A 116 0.49 6.25 -4.14
C ARG A 116 0.71 4.82 -3.64
N SER A 117 -0.29 3.96 -3.74
CA SER A 117 -0.21 2.57 -3.29
C SER A 117 0.89 1.77 -4.01
N ASP A 118 1.14 2.05 -5.31
CA ASP A 118 2.23 1.41 -6.06
C ASP A 118 3.61 1.93 -5.62
N ILE A 119 3.71 3.24 -5.39
CA ILE A 119 4.95 3.88 -4.90
C ILE A 119 5.33 3.29 -3.54
N ILE A 120 4.39 3.30 -2.59
CA ILE A 120 4.58 2.70 -1.26
C ILE A 120 5.04 1.25 -1.39
N HIS A 121 4.31 0.45 -2.18
CA HIS A 121 4.63 -0.96 -2.36
C HIS A 121 6.07 -1.16 -2.88
N VAL A 122 6.51 -0.38 -3.87
CA VAL A 122 7.89 -0.46 -4.35
C VAL A 122 8.86 -0.11 -3.22
N LEU A 123 8.62 1.00 -2.51
CA LEU A 123 9.48 1.51 -1.45
C LEU A 123 9.60 0.54 -0.25
N GLU A 124 8.53 -0.16 0.12
CA GLU A 124 8.53 -1.16 1.19
C GLU A 124 9.49 -2.32 0.92
N HIS A 125 9.67 -2.68 -0.35
CA HIS A 125 10.57 -3.76 -0.78
C HIS A 125 12.02 -3.26 -0.99
N GLN A 126 12.30 -1.96 -0.83
CA GLN A 126 13.63 -1.42 -1.04
C GLN A 126 14.39 -1.22 0.25
N LYS A 127 15.59 -1.81 0.32
CA LYS A 127 16.51 -1.60 1.45
C LYS A 127 17.07 -0.19 1.52
N TRP A 128 17.06 0.54 0.41
CA TRP A 128 17.59 1.89 0.31
C TRP A 128 16.58 2.99 0.68
N CYS A 129 15.31 2.63 0.94
CA CYS A 129 14.28 3.55 1.36
C CYS A 129 13.87 3.24 2.80
N ARG A 130 13.76 4.28 3.63
CA ARG A 130 13.20 4.18 4.97
C ARG A 130 11.92 5.00 5.03
N ILE A 131 10.80 4.32 5.26
CA ILE A 131 9.49 4.95 5.44
C ILE A 131 9.43 5.48 6.88
N VAL A 132 9.39 6.80 7.03
CA VAL A 132 9.28 7.44 8.35
C VAL A 132 7.81 7.56 8.73
N ASP A 133 7.01 8.09 7.79
CA ASP A 133 5.57 8.30 7.94
C ASP A 133 4.85 8.00 6.63
N ASN A 134 3.52 8.01 6.66
CA ASN A 134 2.71 7.75 5.48
C ASN A 134 3.02 8.72 4.33
N THR A 135 3.44 9.95 4.65
CA THR A 135 3.76 11.01 3.70
C THR A 135 5.24 11.28 3.56
N THR A 136 6.13 10.66 4.33
CA THR A 136 7.51 11.12 4.49
C THR A 136 8.48 9.95 4.46
N PHE A 137 9.48 10.06 3.59
CA PHE A 137 10.44 9.01 3.28
C PHE A 137 11.85 9.56 3.38
N PHE A 138 12.80 8.68 3.67
CA PHE A 138 14.21 9.02 3.75
C PHE A 138 15.04 8.05 2.92
N TYR A 139 16.01 8.58 2.17
CA TYR A 139 16.97 7.75 1.45
C TYR A 139 18.05 7.28 2.42
N SER A 140 18.18 5.97 2.58
CA SER A 140 19.21 5.36 3.42
C SER A 140 20.04 4.46 2.52
N PRO A 141 21.19 4.92 1.96
CA PRO A 141 22.02 4.06 1.15
C PRO A 141 22.40 2.83 1.98
N THR A 142 22.03 1.64 1.50
CA THR A 142 22.58 0.39 2.04
C THR A 142 24.06 0.38 1.67
N ASP A 143 24.90 0.64 2.66
CA ASP A 143 26.34 0.35 2.65
C ASP A 143 26.58 -1.14 2.42
#